data_AF-A0A2I0UYU1-F1
#
_entry.id   AF-A0A2I0UYU1-F1
#
_cell.length_a   1.000
_cell.length_b   1.000
_cell.length_c   1.000
_cell.angle_alpha   90.00
_cell.angle_beta   90.00
_cell.angle_gamma   90.00
#
_symmetry.space_group_name_H-M   'P 1'
#
loop_
_entity.id
_entity.type
_entity.pdbx_description
1 polymer ?
#
loop_
_entity_poly.entity_id
_entity_poly.type
_entity_poly.pdbx_seq_one_letter_code
_entity_poly.pdbx_strand_id
1 'polypeptide(L)' 'MQKPKGADTVITFFDNLKDLALLVILIASMVYRRQLKLTKWQGTLTIGEWTMYIMLSIALPLYAVLYIAFILGT' A
#
# COMPACT_ATOMS: atom_id res chain seq x y z
N MET A 1 -13.11 -6.09 -35.25
CA MET A 1 -11.96 -5.93 -34.32
C MET A 1 -11.69 -4.43 -34.18
N GLN A 2 -12.10 -3.83 -33.06
CA GLN A 2 -11.96 -2.39 -32.83
C GLN A 2 -10.51 -2.11 -32.39
N LYS A 3 -9.79 -1.28 -33.14
CA LYS A 3 -8.41 -0.89 -32.85
C LYS A 3 -8.42 -0.09 -31.53
N PRO A 4 -7.66 -0.47 -30.49
CA PRO A 4 -7.64 0.30 -29.24
C PRO A 4 -7.14 1.71 -29.55
N LYS A 5 -7.89 2.73 -29.11
CA LYS A 5 -7.49 4.13 -29.26
C LYS A 5 -6.32 4.35 -28.32
N GLY A 6 -5.37 5.23 -28.66
CA GLY A 6 -4.20 5.49 -27.81
C GLY A 6 -4.54 5.86 -26.36
N ALA A 7 -5.73 6.42 -26.12
CA ALA A 7 -6.26 6.68 -24.78
C ALA A 7 -6.46 5.41 -23.94
N ASP A 8 -6.92 4.30 -24.55
CA ASP A 8 -7.13 3.03 -23.86
C ASP A 8 -5.80 2.46 -23.36
N THR A 9 -4.74 2.60 -24.16
CA THR A 9 -3.39 2.14 -23.80
C THR A 9 -2.78 2.94 -22.64
N VAL A 10 -3.02 4.25 -22.62
CA VAL A 10 -2.58 5.14 -21.54
C VAL A 10 -3.34 4.82 -20.24
N ILE A 11 -4.64 4.57 -20.32
CA ILE A 11 -5.46 4.18 -19.15
C ILE A 11 -4.96 2.87 -18.56
N THR A 12 -4.76 1.82 -19.37
CA THR A 12 -4.22 0.53 -18.88
C THR A 12 -2.81 0.67 -18.29
N PHE A 13 -1.97 1.55 -18.84
CA PHE A 13 -0.65 1.83 -18.28
C PHE A 13 -0.74 2.44 -16.88
N PHE A 14 -1.60 3.44 -16.68
CA PHE A 14 -1.79 4.04 -15.37
C PHE A 14 -2.39 3.08 -14.34
N ASP A 15 -3.28 2.18 -14.76
CA ASP A 15 -3.84 1.15 -13.86
C ASP A 15 -2.74 0.18 -13.38
N ASN A 16 -1.93 -0.33 -14.31
CA ASN A 16 -0.79 -1.19 -13.95
C ASN A 16 0.25 -0.48 -13.07
N LEU A 17 0.50 0.81 -13.33
CA LEU A 17 1.43 1.62 -12.53
C LEU A 17 0.88 1.83 -11.11
N LYS A 18 -0.44 2.03 -10.98
CA LYS A 18 -1.13 2.15 -9.69
C LYS A 18 -1.01 0.86 -8.89
N ASP A 19 -1.25 -0.30 -9.51
CA ASP A 19 -1.08 -1.60 -8.86
C ASP A 19 0.38 -1.83 -8.42
N LEU A 20 1.34 -1.49 -9.27
CA LEU A 20 2.76 -1.61 -8.94
C LEU A 20 3.17 -0.68 -7.81
N ALA A 21 2.67 0.56 -7.80
CA ALA A 21 2.90 1.51 -6.71
C ALA A 21 2.30 1.01 -5.39
N LEU A 22 1.10 0.45 -5.41
CA LEU A 22 0.47 -0.16 -4.24
C LEU A 22 1.30 -1.32 -3.68
N LEU A 23 1.85 -2.16 -4.56
CA LEU A 23 2.72 -3.27 -4.19
C LEU A 23 4.02 -2.78 -3.55
N VAL A 24 4.66 -1.75 -4.12
CA VAL A 24 5.86 -1.13 -3.57
C VAL A 24 5.57 -0.49 -2.21
N ILE A 25 4.46 0.24 -2.07
CA ILE A 25 4.03 0.84 -0.81
C ILE A 25 3.78 -0.24 0.24
N LEU A 26 3.16 -1.36 -0.12
CA LEU A 26 2.94 -2.49 0.80
C LEU A 26 4.26 -3.09 1.29
N ILE A 27 5.21 -3.34 0.38
CA ILE A 27 6.52 -3.91 0.74
C ILE A 27 7.29 -2.92 1.62
N ALA A 28 7.36 -1.65 1.23
CA ALA A 28 8.00 -0.60 2.02
C ALA A 28 7.36 -0.49 3.42
N SER A 29 6.03 -0.56 3.49
CA SER A 29 5.26 -0.55 4.73
C SER A 29 5.61 -1.72 5.64
N MET A 30 5.74 -2.94 5.09
CA MET A 30 6.13 -4.12 5.87
C MET A 30 7.56 -4.02 6.40
N VAL A 31 8.50 -3.61 5.54
CA VAL A 31 9.91 -3.42 5.93
C VAL A 31 10.01 -2.34 7.01
N TYR A 32 9.32 -1.22 6.83
CA TYR A 32 9.34 -0.10 7.77
C TYR A 32 8.69 -0.46 9.11
N ARG A 33 7.58 -1.21 9.12
CA ARG A 33 7.03 -1.77 10.37
C ARG A 33 8.00 -2.70 11.08
N ARG A 34 8.76 -3.50 10.33
CA ARG A 34 9.75 -4.43 10.90
C ARG A 34 10.91 -3.67 11.55
N GLN A 35 11.39 -2.61 10.89
CA GLN A 35 12.38 -1.67 11.46
C GLN A 35 11.85 -1.00 12.72
N LEU A 36 10.63 -0.43 12.67
CA LEU A 36 9.96 0.16 13.81
C LEU A 36 9.78 -0.79 14.99
N LYS A 37 9.49 -2.07 14.72
CA LYS A 37 9.40 -3.08 15.78
C LYS A 37 10.76 -3.25 16.45
N LEU A 38 11.84 -3.41 15.69
CA LEU A 38 13.20 -3.53 16.23
C LEU A 38 13.61 -2.29 17.04
N THR A 39 13.36 -1.09 16.52
CA THR A 39 13.66 0.18 17.23
C THR A 39 12.80 0.36 18.48
N LYS A 40 11.53 -0.10 18.47
CA LYS A 40 10.65 -0.08 19.65
C LYS A 40 11.19 -0.95 20.76
N TRP A 41 11.76 -2.11 20.42
CA TRP A 41 12.43 -2.99 21.38
C TRP A 41 13.72 -2.39 21.95
N GLN A 42 14.37 -1.47 21.22
CA GLN A 42 15.53 -0.70 21.70
C GLN A 42 15.14 0.57 22.49
N GLY A 43 13.85 0.87 22.63
CA GLY A 43 13.33 1.99 23.45
C GLY A 43 13.61 3.39 22.89
N THR A 44 14.13 3.50 21.67
CA THR A 44 14.59 4.77 21.05
C THR A 44 13.61 5.31 20.01
N LEU A 45 12.31 5.14 20.24
CA LEU A 45 11.30 5.52 19.25
C LEU A 45 10.94 7.00 19.36
N THR A 46 11.18 7.75 18.28
CA THR A 46 10.77 9.15 18.17
C THR A 46 9.24 9.28 17.99
N ILE A 47 8.67 10.45 18.31
CA ILE A 47 7.22 10.71 18.19
C ILE A 47 6.73 10.55 16.73
N GLY A 48 7.57 10.89 15.75
CA GLY A 48 7.27 10.71 14.32
C GLY A 48 7.19 9.24 13.93
N GLU A 49 8.12 8.42 14.40
CA GLU A 49 8.13 6.97 14.20
C GLU A 49 6.91 6.29 14.82
N TRP A 50 6.51 6.70 16.04
CA TRP A 50 5.28 6.23 16.68
C TRP A 50 4.03 6.53 15.85
N THR A 51 3.90 7.76 15.36
CA THR A 51 2.77 8.17 14.53
C THR A 51 2.71 7.35 13.25
N MET A 52 3.85 7.15 12.60
CA MET A 52 3.93 6.38 11.36
C MET A 52 3.62 4.90 11.59
N TYR A 53 4.03 4.33 12.74
CA TYR A 53 3.66 2.97 13.15
C TYR A 53 2.15 2.80 13.32
N ILE A 54 1.46 3.77 13.94
CA ILE A 54 0.00 3.74 14.14
C ILE A 54 -0.72 3.89 12.80
N MET A 55 -0.31 4.85 11.97
CA MET A 55 -0.88 5.02 10.62
C MET A 55 -0.73 3.76 9.79
N LEU A 56 0.47 3.17 9.75
CA LEU A 56 0.70 1.90 9.08
C LEU A 56 -0.14 0.78 9.68
N SER A 57 -0.29 0.74 11.01
CA SER A 57 -1.11 -0.22 11.76
C SER A 57 -2.57 -0.24 11.32
N ILE A 58 -3.13 0.93 11.01
CA ILE A 58 -4.51 1.10 10.56
C ILE A 58 -4.63 0.93 9.04
N ALA A 59 -3.68 1.47 8.27
CA ALA A 59 -3.74 1.49 6.81
C ALA A 59 -3.74 0.07 6.19
N LEU A 60 -2.91 -0.84 6.69
CA LEU A 60 -2.86 -2.23 6.19
C LEU A 60 -4.18 -2.99 6.33
N PRO A 61 -4.81 -3.08 7.52
CA PRO A 61 -6.09 -3.77 7.66
C PRO A 61 -7.21 -3.06 6.90
N LEU A 62 -7.19 -1.72 6.83
CA LEU A 62 -8.17 -0.98 6.02
C LEU A 62 -8.06 -1.35 4.54
N TYR A 63 -6.83 -1.44 4.03
CA TYR A 63 -6.55 -1.84 2.66
C TYR A 63 -7.00 -3.30 2.40
N ALA A 64 -6.72 -4.21 3.34
CA ALA A 64 -7.17 -5.60 3.24
C ALA A 64 -8.70 -5.72 3.20
N VAL A 65 -9.41 -4.97 4.06
CA VAL A 65 -10.88 -4.94 4.07
C VAL A 65 -11.45 -4.37 2.78
N LEU A 66 -10.91 -3.26 2.29
CA LEU A 66 -11.33 -2.67 1.02
C LEU A 66 -11.10 -3.62 -0.16
N TYR A 67 -9.97 -4.33 -0.17
CA TYR A 67 -9.66 -5.32 -1.20
C TYR A 67 -10.63 -6.51 -1.17
N ILE A 68 -10.93 -7.04 0.03
CA ILE A 68 -11.92 -8.12 0.19
C ILE A 68 -13.32 -7.67 -0.21
N ALA A 69 -13.74 -6.46 0.18
CA ALA A 69 -15.02 -5.88 -0.21
C ALA A 69 -15.12 -5.70 -1.74
N PHE A 70 -14.02 -5.32 -2.39
CA PHE A 70 -13.96 -5.19 -3.84
C PHE A 70 -14.15 -6.54 -4.54
N ILE A 71 -13.50 -7.61 -4.04
CA ILE A 71 -13.65 -8.98 -4.58
C ILE A 71 -15.05 -9.55 -4.32
N LEU A 72 -15.70 -9.25 -3.19
CA LEU A 72 -17.04 -9.73 -2.86
C LEU A 72 -18.16 -8.95 -3.56
N GLY A 73 -17.91 -7.69 -3.93
CA GLY A 73 -18.87 -6.81 -4.61
C GLY A 73 -18.85 -6.91 -6.14
N THR A 74 -17.83 -7.57 -6.71
CA THR A 74 -17.80 -8.03 -8.11
C THR A 74 -18.49 -9.37 -8.26
#